data_AF-A0A1J5TU86-F1
#
_entry.id   AF-A0A1J5TU86-F1
#
_cell.length_a   1.000
_cell.length_b   1.000
_cell.length_c   1.000
_cell.angle_alpha   90.00
_cell.angle_beta   90.00
_cell.angle_gamma   90.00
#
_symmetry.space_group_name_H-M   'P 1'
#
loop_
_entity.id
_entity.type
_entity.pdbx_description
1 polymer ?
#
loop_
_entity_poly.entity_id
_entity_poly.type
_entity_poly.pdbx_seq_one_letter_code
_entity_poly.pdbx_strand_id
1 'polypeptide(L)'
;MIYKTLFAILLAIGVISSLLSSWHIFFTFKEIKPEKKLKANLLAPFSMFLPDLYTKKGNHHRVLALRYIAIFSTCFFLLFALQEFK
;
A
#
# COMPACT_ATOMS: atom_id res chain seq x y z
N MET A 1 1.48 24.70 18.99
CA MET A 1 0.44 23.67 19.17
C MET A 1 0.05 23.01 17.84
N ILE A 2 -0.25 23.80 16.80
CA ILE A 2 -0.66 23.32 15.47
C ILE A 2 0.30 22.28 14.86
N TYR A 3 1.61 22.51 14.90
CA TYR A 3 2.61 21.55 14.37
C TYR A 3 2.56 20.16 15.03
N LYS A 4 2.37 20.10 16.35
CA LYS A 4 2.28 18.81 17.07
C LYS A 4 1.00 18.06 16.69
N THR A 5 -0.11 18.78 16.54
CA THR A 5 -1.39 18.21 16.10
C THR A 5 -1.31 17.70 14.67
N LEU A 6 -0.73 18.48 13.74
CA LEU A 6 -0.53 18.07 12.35
C LEU A 6 0.36 16.82 12.24
N PHE A 7 1.47 16.80 12.99
CA PHE A 7 2.36 15.65 13.06
C PHE A 7 1.63 14.39 13.54
N ALA A 8 0.84 14.49 14.61
CA ALA A 8 0.06 13.36 15.12
C ALA A 8 -0.98 12.85 14.12
N ILE A 9 -1.66 13.76 13.39
CA ILE A 9 -2.63 13.40 12.34
C ILE A 9 -1.94 12.65 11.20
N LEU A 10 -0.83 13.17 10.69
CA LEU A 10 -0.09 12.52 9.60
C LEU A 10 0.44 11.14 10.00
N LEU A 11 0.89 11.00 11.24
CA LEU A 11 1.34 9.72 11.78
C LEU A 11 0.18 8.72 11.87
N ALA A 12 -0.99 9.15 12.38
CA ALA A 12 -2.18 8.30 12.43
C ALA A 12 -2.63 7.86 11.03
N ILE A 13 -2.68 8.77 10.05
CA ILE A 13 -3.05 8.44 8.66
C ILE A 13 -2.02 7.50 8.04
N GLY A 14 -0.73 7.72 8.28
CA GLY A 14 0.34 6.82 7.83
C GLY A 14 0.16 5.40 8.39
N VAL A 15 -0.10 5.26 9.68
CA VAL A 15 -0.33 3.94 10.30
C VAL A 15 -1.57 3.26 9.71
N ILE A 16 -2.70 3.98 9.63
CA ILE A 16 -3.96 3.42 9.09
C ILE A 16 -3.79 3.00 7.63
N SER A 17 -3.16 3.82 6.80
CA SER A 17 -2.92 3.51 5.38
C SER A 17 -1.98 2.31 5.22
N SER A 18 -0.95 2.17 6.05
CA SER A 18 -0.06 1.00 6.05
C SER A 18 -0.80 -0.30 6.38
N LEU A 19 -1.67 -0.27 7.39
CA LEU A 19 -2.50 -1.42 7.78
C LEU A 19 -3.48 -1.81 6.67
N LEU A 20 -4.19 -0.83 6.08
CA LEU A 20 -5.11 -1.07 4.98
C LEU A 20 -4.38 -1.59 3.74
N SER A 21 -3.22 -1.03 3.41
CA SER A 21 -2.38 -1.54 2.34
C SER A 21 -2.03 -3.02 2.56
N SER A 22 -1.50 -3.35 3.74
CA SER A 22 -1.11 -4.72 4.11
C SER A 22 -2.30 -5.70 4.01
N TRP A 23 -3.47 -5.28 4.48
CA TRP A 23 -4.71 -6.03 4.34
C TRP A 23 -5.04 -6.31 2.88
N HIS A 24 -5.07 -5.27 2.04
CA HIS A 24 -5.37 -5.43 0.61
C HIS A 24 -4.31 -6.24 -0.15
N ILE A 25 -3.03 -6.13 0.22
CA ILE A 25 -1.95 -6.96 -0.32
C ILE A 25 -2.22 -8.44 -0.05
N PHE A 26 -2.58 -8.78 1.19
CA PHE A 26 -2.88 -10.17 1.56
C PHE A 26 -4.05 -10.75 0.75
N PHE A 27 -5.13 -9.98 0.57
CA PHE A 27 -6.24 -10.41 -0.28
C PHE A 27 -5.87 -10.50 -1.76
N THR A 28 -4.98 -9.64 -2.24
CA THR A 28 -4.48 -9.68 -3.62
C THR A 28 -3.74 -10.99 -3.88
N PHE A 29 -2.85 -11.41 -2.97
CA PHE A 29 -2.12 -12.68 -3.10
C PHE A 29 -3.01 -13.92 -3.00
N LYS A 30 -4.10 -13.87 -2.23
CA LYS A 30 -5.10 -14.95 -2.20
C LYS A 30 -5.84 -15.13 -3.52
N GLU A 31 -5.95 -14.08 -4.32
CA GLU A 31 -6.72 -14.01 -5.55
C GLU A 31 -5.82 -14.11 -6.81
N ILE A 32 -4.64 -14.74 -6.68
CA ILE A 32 -3.80 -15.10 -7.83
C ILE A 32 -4.46 -16.25 -8.60
N LYS A 33 -4.56 -16.10 -9.92
CA LYS A 33 -5.07 -17.14 -10.80
C LYS A 33 -4.22 -18.42 -10.68
N PRO A 34 -4.82 -19.60 -10.47
CA PRO A 34 -4.07 -20.84 -10.22
C PRO A 34 -3.08 -21.16 -11.35
N GLU A 35 -3.46 -20.92 -12.60
CA GLU A 35 -2.60 -21.12 -13.77
C GLU A 35 -1.40 -20.16 -13.85
N LYS A 36 -1.39 -19.08 -13.05
CA LYS A 36 -0.31 -18.07 -13.02
C LYS A 36 0.53 -18.08 -11.74
N LYS A 37 0.32 -19.04 -10.83
CA LYS A 37 1.06 -19.14 -9.55
C LYS A 37 2.57 -19.23 -9.72
N LEU A 38 3.05 -20.02 -10.68
CA LEU A 38 4.48 -20.17 -10.95
C LEU A 38 5.11 -18.83 -11.36
N LYS A 39 4.44 -18.12 -12.28
CA LYS A 39 4.86 -16.79 -12.75
C LYS A 39 4.80 -15.74 -11.64
N ALA A 40 3.78 -15.80 -10.78
CA ALA A 40 3.65 -14.91 -9.63
C ALA A 40 4.77 -15.13 -8.60
N ASN A 41 5.14 -16.38 -8.32
CA ASN A 41 6.24 -16.70 -7.40
C ASN A 41 7.60 -16.28 -7.96
N LEU A 42 7.84 -16.47 -9.26
CA LEU A 42 9.09 -16.04 -9.91
C LEU A 42 9.26 -14.51 -9.86
N LEU A 43 8.14 -13.78 -9.90
CA LEU A 43 8.09 -12.32 -9.93
C LEU A 43 7.58 -11.73 -8.61
N ALA A 44 7.68 -12.45 -7.49
CA ALA A 44 7.04 -12.10 -6.22
C ALA A 44 7.17 -10.62 -5.77
N PRO A 45 8.31 -9.92 -5.95
CA PRO A 45 8.36 -8.49 -5.62
C PRO A 45 7.66 -7.59 -6.65
N PHE A 46 7.61 -8.01 -7.92
CA PHE A 46 7.02 -7.25 -9.04
C PHE A 46 5.58 -7.65 -9.37
N SER A 47 5.08 -8.74 -8.79
CA SER A 47 3.76 -9.30 -9.11
C SER A 47 2.65 -8.29 -8.88
N MET A 48 2.80 -7.42 -7.87
CA MET A 48 1.85 -6.37 -7.53
C MET A 48 1.59 -5.38 -8.68
N PHE A 49 2.54 -5.23 -9.60
CA PHE A 49 2.43 -4.35 -10.77
C PHE A 49 1.84 -5.05 -12.00
N LEU A 50 1.64 -6.37 -11.96
CA LEU A 50 1.18 -7.18 -13.07
C LEU A 50 -0.31 -7.56 -12.89
N PRO A 51 -1.28 -6.81 -13.47
CA PRO A 51 -2.71 -7.05 -13.27
C PRO A 51 -3.15 -8.43 -13.75
N ASP A 52 -2.48 -8.94 -14.77
CA ASP A 52 -2.85 -10.19 -15.44
C ASP A 52 -2.74 -11.41 -14.53
N LEU A 53 -1.97 -11.32 -13.44
CA LEU A 53 -1.78 -12.41 -12.48
C LEU A 53 -3.02 -12.68 -11.62
N TYR A 54 -3.89 -11.68 -11.46
CA TYR A 54 -4.96 -11.69 -10.47
C TYR A 54 -6.34 -11.88 -11.10
N THR A 55 -7.29 -12.39 -10.32
CA THR A 55 -8.72 -12.34 -10.67
C THR A 55 -9.22 -10.89 -10.69
N LYS A 56 -10.44 -10.65 -11.19
CA LYS A 56 -11.07 -9.32 -11.16
C LYS A 56 -11.12 -8.75 -9.72
N LYS A 57 -11.41 -9.63 -8.75
CA LYS A 57 -11.44 -9.29 -7.33
C LYS A 57 -10.03 -9.03 -6.79
N GLY A 58 -9.04 -9.86 -7.12
CA GLY A 58 -7.65 -9.62 -6.75
C GLY A 58 -7.11 -8.29 -7.30
N ASN A 59 -7.47 -7.93 -8.53
CA ASN A 59 -7.11 -6.64 -9.12
C ASN A 59 -7.76 -5.45 -8.41
N HIS A 60 -8.98 -5.60 -7.90
CA HIS A 60 -9.61 -4.57 -7.07
C HIS A 60 -8.81 -4.35 -5.78
N HIS A 61 -8.44 -5.42 -5.07
CA HIS A 61 -7.59 -5.31 -3.88
C HIS A 61 -6.20 -4.73 -4.22
N ARG A 62 -5.60 -5.11 -5.35
CA ARG A 62 -4.32 -4.60 -5.83
C ARG A 62 -4.34 -3.07 -6.00
N VAL A 63 -5.38 -2.55 -6.65
CA VAL A 63 -5.54 -1.09 -6.87
C VAL A 63 -5.72 -0.37 -5.55
N LEU A 64 -6.53 -0.91 -4.63
CA LEU A 64 -6.70 -0.32 -3.30
C LEU A 64 -5.40 -0.33 -2.50
N ALA A 65 -4.64 -1.43 -2.51
CA ALA A 65 -3.32 -1.49 -1.87
C ALA A 65 -2.38 -0.41 -2.42
N LEU A 66 -2.28 -0.27 -3.74
CA LEU A 66 -1.44 0.76 -4.38
C LEU A 66 -1.88 2.18 -3.99
N ARG A 67 -3.18 2.45 -3.88
CA ARG A 67 -3.69 3.75 -3.39
C ARG A 67 -3.26 4.01 -1.95
N TYR A 68 -3.38 3.03 -1.06
CA TYR A 68 -2.96 3.19 0.33
C TYR A 68 -1.44 3.33 0.47
N ILE A 69 -0.64 2.67 -0.39
CA ILE A 69 0.82 2.89 -0.47
C ILE A 69 1.12 4.33 -0.86
N ALA A 70 0.40 4.90 -1.84
CA ALA A 70 0.60 6.29 -2.25
C ALA A 70 0.24 7.27 -1.12
N ILE A 71 -0.85 7.03 -0.39
CA ILE A 71 -1.23 7.82 0.78
C ILE A 71 -0.15 7.73 1.86
N PHE A 72 0.30 6.52 2.20
CA PHE A 72 1.37 6.31 3.17
C PHE A 72 2.64 7.06 2.78
N SER A 73 3.07 6.95 1.52
CA SER A 73 4.27 7.61 1.01
C SER A 73 4.15 9.13 1.09
N THR A 74 2.97 9.68 0.79
CA THR A 74 2.69 11.11 0.92
C THR A 74 2.75 11.56 2.38
N CYS A 75 2.13 10.82 3.31
CA CYS A 75 2.19 11.13 4.73
C CYS A 75 3.63 11.04 5.27
N PHE A 76 4.38 10.02 4.86
CA PHE A 76 5.78 9.85 5.24
C PHE A 76 6.64 11.01 4.75
N PHE A 77 6.49 11.43 3.50
CA PHE A 77 7.21 12.58 2.95
C PHE A 77 6.86 13.89 3.67
N LEU A 78 5.57 14.11 3.96
CA LEU A 78 5.13 15.29 4.73
C LEU A 78 5.66 15.27 6.17
N LEU A 79 5.72 14.10 6.83
CA LEU A 79 6.31 13.96 8.15
C LEU A 79 7.81 14.28 8.13
N PHE A 80 8.53 13.78 7.12
CA PHE A 80 9.95 14.06 6.92
C PHE A 80 10.19 15.56 6.72
N ALA A 81 9.43 16.20 5.82
CA ALA A 81 9.52 17.63 5.59
C ALA A 81 9.23 18.44 6.88
N LEU A 82 8.16 18.10 7.60
CA LEU A 82 7.82 18.77 8.87
C LEU A 82 8.88 18.63 9.96
N GLN A 83 9.70 17.57 9.90
CA GLN A 83 10.79 17.36 10.84
C GLN A 83 11.99 18.27 10.53
N GLU A 84 12.25 18.61 9.26
CA GLU A 84 13.31 19.55 8.88
C GLU A 84 12.98 21.01 9.21
N PHE A 85 11.70 21.37 9.31
CA PHE A 85 11.24 22.72 9.68
C PHE A 85 11.12 22.95 11.20
N LYS A 86 11.56 22.00 12.04
CA LYS A 86 11.44 22.04 13.50
C LYS A 86 12.76 22.40 14.16
#